data_AF-A0A8S8Z167-F1
#
_entry.id   AF-A0A8S8Z167-F1
#
_cell.length_a   1.000
_cell.length_b   1.000
_cell.length_c   1.000
_cell.angle_alpha   90.00
_cell.angle_beta   90.00
_cell.angle_gamma   90.00
#
_symmetry.space_group_name_H-M   'P 1'
#
loop_
_entity.id
_entity.type
_entity.pdbx_description
1 polymer ?
#
loop_
_entity_poly.entity_id
_entity_poly.type
_entity_poly.pdbx_seq_one_letter_code
_entity_poly.pdbx_strand_id
1 'polypeptide(L)' 'MTKIGLEIHCQLTKLESKLFCSCKANYREFQPNTNICPVCMGIPGSLPLLNKNAVEKATLIAMALDFHS' A
#
# COMPACT_ATOMS: atom_id res chain seq x y z
N MET A 1 2.59 -26.00 26.96
CA MET A 1 2.08 -25.84 25.58
C MET A 1 2.69 -24.58 25.00
N THR A 2 3.25 -24.66 23.80
CA THR A 2 3.81 -23.50 23.09
C THR A 2 2.67 -22.74 22.41
N LYS A 3 2.65 -21.41 22.56
CA LYS A 3 1.74 -20.51 21.82
C LYS A 3 2.50 -19.94 20.62
N ILE A 4 1.85 -19.87 19.47
CA ILE A 4 2.43 -19.35 18.22
C ILE A 4 1.52 -18.22 17.71
N GLY A 5 2.11 -17.10 17.32
CA GLY A 5 1.44 -15.97 16.67
C GLY A 5 2.16 -15.61 15.38
N LEU A 6 1.41 -15.08 14.41
CA LEU A 6 1.92 -14.68 13.09
C LEU A 6 1.60 -13.21 12.83
N GLU A 7 2.54 -12.50 12.21
CA GLU A 7 2.35 -11.16 11.65
C GLU A 7 2.53 -11.26 10.13
N ILE A 8 1.51 -10.88 9.38
CA ILE A 8 1.45 -11.11 7.92
C ILE A 8 1.34 -9.76 7.22
N HIS A 9 2.26 -9.51 6.28
CA HIS A 9 2.24 -8.32 5.42
C HIS A 9 1.84 -8.75 4.00
N CYS A 10 0.80 -8.12 3.46
CA CYS A 10 0.26 -8.45 2.13
C CYS A 10 0.28 -7.22 1.21
N GLN A 11 0.75 -7.38 -0.03
CA GLN A 11 0.72 -6.31 -1.02
C GLN A 11 -0.63 -6.26 -1.76
N LEU A 12 -1.24 -5.07 -1.81
CA LEU A 12 -2.45 -4.82 -2.61
C LEU A 12 -2.10 -4.67 -4.10
N THR A 13 -2.09 -5.78 -4.84
CA THR A 13 -1.61 -5.84 -6.24
C THR A 13 -2.52 -5.18 -7.27
N LYS A 14 -3.81 -4.96 -6.95
CA LYS A 14 -4.79 -4.32 -7.85
C LYS A 14 -4.81 -2.79 -7.76
N LEU A 15 -3.87 -2.16 -7.05
CA LEU A 15 -3.78 -0.70 -7.00
C LEU A 15 -3.06 -0.16 -8.25
N GLU A 16 -3.61 0.90 -8.83
CA GLU A 16 -2.97 1.59 -9.95
C GLU A 16 -1.81 2.49 -9.52
N SER A 17 -1.94 3.13 -8.35
CA SER A 17 -0.95 4.04 -7.78
C SER A 17 -0.50 3.62 -6.38
N LYS A 18 0.67 4.10 -5.95
CA LYS A 18 1.18 3.89 -4.59
C LYS A 18 0.21 4.45 -3.53
N LEU A 19 0.45 4.11 -2.27
CA LEU A 19 -0.45 4.44 -1.17
C LEU A 19 -0.65 5.94 -0.94
N PHE A 20 0.38 6.75 -1.21
CA PHE A 20 0.39 8.18 -0.87
C PHE A 20 0.71 9.12 -2.04
N CYS A 21 0.91 8.59 -3.26
CA CYS A 21 1.26 9.38 -4.44
C CYS A 21 0.77 8.72 -5.74
N SER A 22 0.93 9.42 -6.86
CA SER A 22 0.45 8.99 -8.18
C SER A 22 1.38 8.04 -8.94
N CYS A 23 2.59 7.74 -8.42
CA CYS A 23 3.48 6.74 -9.04
C CYS A 23 2.79 5.39 -9.15
N LYS A 24 3.11 4.59 -10.18
CA LYS A 24 2.52 3.26 -10.38
C LYS A 24 2.86 2.33 -9.21
N ALA A 25 1.88 1.56 -8.72
CA ALA A 25 2.15 0.58 -7.66
C ALA A 25 2.86 -0.68 -8.18
N ASN A 26 2.59 -1.07 -9.43
CA ASN A 26 3.31 -2.15 -10.09
C ASN A 26 4.70 -1.65 -10.52
N TYR A 27 5.74 -2.09 -9.81
CA TYR A 27 7.12 -1.70 -10.06
C TYR A 27 7.90 -2.70 -10.92
N ARG A 28 7.33 -3.86 -11.26
CA ARG A 28 8.07 -5.01 -11.82
C ARG A 28 8.73 -4.72 -13.17
N GLU A 29 8.17 -3.79 -13.94
CA GLU A 29 8.66 -3.40 -15.27
C GLU A 29 9.61 -2.18 -15.23
N PHE A 30 9.87 -1.63 -14.06
CA PHE A 30 10.65 -0.40 -13.91
C PHE A 30 12.09 -0.70 -13.51
N GLN A 31 13.03 0.05 -14.11
CA GLN A 31 14.42 0.07 -13.64
C GLN A 31 14.51 0.73 -12.25
N PRO A 32 15.58 0.46 -11.47
CA PRO A 32 15.77 1.08 -10.17
C PRO A 32 15.62 2.60 -10.22
N ASN A 33 14.86 3.17 -9.28
CA ASN A 33 14.65 4.62 -9.13
C ASN A 33 14.03 5.31 -10.36
N THR A 34 13.35 4.59 -11.25
CA THR A 34 12.63 5.20 -12.40
C THR A 34 11.13 5.44 -12.15
N ASN A 35 10.56 4.77 -11.14
CA ASN A 35 9.17 4.93 -10.73
C ASN A 35 9.07 5.68 -9.39
N ILE A 36 9.55 6.92 -9.36
CA ILE A 36 9.66 7.74 -8.15
C ILE A 36 9.11 9.16 -8.37
N CYS A 37 8.76 9.82 -7.27
CA CYS A 37 8.35 11.22 -7.22
C CYS A 37 8.78 11.82 -5.86
N PRO A 38 8.72 13.15 -5.67
CA PRO A 38 9.12 13.79 -4.42
C PRO A 38 8.46 13.20 -3.17
N VAL A 39 7.18 12.78 -3.26
CA VAL A 39 6.46 12.18 -2.13
C VAL A 39 7.05 10.84 -1.71
N CYS A 40 7.23 9.90 -2.64
CA CYS A 40 7.77 8.58 -2.28
C CYS A 40 9.28 8.58 -2.04
N MET A 41 9.96 9.65 -2.45
CA MET A 41 11.36 9.92 -2.10
C MET A 41 11.51 10.65 -0.76
N GLY A 42 10.40 11.11 -0.15
CA GLY A 42 10.44 11.85 1.11
C GLY A 42 11.13 13.22 1.01
N ILE A 43 11.06 13.87 -0.15
CA ILE A 43 11.69 15.18 -0.36
C ILE A 43 10.99 16.24 0.52
N PRO A 44 11.74 17.15 1.17
CA PRO A 44 11.16 18.21 1.98
C PRO A 44 10.10 19.03 1.22
N GLY A 45 8.99 19.32 1.88
CA GLY A 45 7.86 20.05 1.29
C GLY A 45 6.89 19.21 0.46
N SER A 46 7.15 17.91 0.29
CA SER A 46 6.16 16.99 -0.30
C SER A 46 5.05 16.63 0.71
N LEU A 47 3.81 16.53 0.23
CA LEU A 47 2.65 16.17 1.04
C LEU A 47 2.03 14.85 0.54
N PRO A 48 1.79 13.87 1.42
CA PRO A 48 1.15 12.61 1.05
C PRO A 48 -0.36 12.77 0.84
N LEU A 49 -0.91 12.02 -0.10
CA LEU A 49 -2.37 11.91 -0.29
C LEU A 49 -2.79 10.44 -0.32
N LEU A 50 -3.61 10.02 0.64
CA LEU A 50 -4.04 8.64 0.79
C LEU A 50 -4.83 8.15 -0.42
N ASN A 51 -4.44 6.98 -0.94
CA ASN A 51 -5.13 6.31 -2.02
C ASN A 51 -6.46 5.73 -1.55
N LYS A 52 -7.58 6.30 -2.02
CA LYS A 52 -8.94 5.84 -1.70
C LYS A 52 -9.15 4.35 -1.98
N ASN A 53 -8.65 3.85 -3.12
CA ASN A 53 -8.79 2.43 -3.48
C ASN A 53 -8.05 1.52 -2.49
N ALA A 54 -6.96 1.98 -1.88
CA ALA A 54 -6.25 1.21 -0.86
C ALA A 54 -7.12 1.02 0.39
N VAL A 55 -7.82 2.08 0.82
CA VAL A 55 -8.76 2.02 1.94
C VAL A 55 -9.91 1.06 1.63
N GLU A 56 -10.53 1.19 0.46
CA GLU A 56 -11.62 0.30 0.03
C GLU A 56 -11.19 -1.17 0.02
N LYS A 57 -10.00 -1.49 -0.50
CA LYS A 57 -9.48 -2.87 -0.47
C LYS A 57 -9.18 -3.35 0.95
N ALA A 58 -8.64 -2.50 1.82
CA ALA A 58 -8.38 -2.85 3.22
C ALA A 58 -9.69 -3.14 3.97
N THR A 59 -10.73 -2.32 3.77
CA THR A 59 -12.07 -2.55 4.34
C THR A 59 -12.67 -3.85 3.85
N LEU A 60 -12.55 -4.16 2.55
CA LEU A 60 -13.02 -5.44 2.00
C LEU A 60 -12.30 -6.64 2.63
N ILE A 61 -11.00 -6.55 2.88
CA ILE A 61 -10.24 -7.60 3.57
C ILE A 61 -10.73 -7.74 5.02
N ALA A 62 -10.95 -6.64 5.73
CA ALA A 62 -11.46 -6.68 7.10
C ALA A 62 -12.83 -7.38 7.16
N MET A 63 -13.76 -7.01 6.28
CA MET A 63 -15.07 -7.66 6.18
C MET A 63 -14.96 -9.15 5.83
N ALA A 64 -14.06 -9.51 4.92
CA ALA A 64 -13.85 -10.90 4.52
C ALA A 64 -13.24 -11.77 5.64
N LEU A 65 -12.50 -11.16 6.56
CA LEU A 65 -11.94 -11.80 7.75
C LEU A 65 -12.87 -11.75 8.97
N ASP A 66 -14.13 -11.32 8.77
CA ASP A 66 -15.13 -11.20 9.82
C ASP A 66 -14.68 -10.26 10.96
N PHE A 67 -13.90 -9.23 10.62
CA PHE A 67 -13.62 -8.12 11.52
C PHE A 67 -14.76 -7.11 11.46
N HIS A 68 -15.69 -7.21 12.39
CA HIS A 68 -16.73 -6.20 12.64
C HIS A 68 -16.19 -5.16 13.62
N SER A 69 -16.47 -3.89 13.34
CA SER A 69 -16.27 -2.77 14.26
C SER A 69 -17.40 -2.66 15.28
#